data_AF-A0A2E5STQ6-F1
#
_entry.id   AF-A0A2E5STQ6-F1
#
_cell.length_a   1.000
_cell.length_b   1.000
_cell.length_c   1.000
_cell.angle_alpha   90.00
_cell.angle_beta   90.00
_cell.angle_gamma   90.00
#
_symmetry.space_group_name_H-M   'P 1'
#
loop_
_entity.id
_entity.type
_entity.pdbx_description
1 polymer ?
#
loop_
_entity_poly.entity_id
_entity_poly.type
_entity_poly.pdbx_seq_one_letter_code
_entity_poly.pdbx_strand_id
1 'polypeptide(L)'
;MGLALIGQLFAPEPATFKSTFEVILFSFFPIGVSIGLIISWWKSHLIGGAITTSCLVIFHIMRPDLGFNTWVEGLSAPGILFLIYGIFYKAK
;
A
#
# COMPACT_ATOMS: atom_id res chain seq x y z
N MET A 1 19.58 2.22 9.00
CA MET A 1 20.28 3.32 8.30
C MET A 1 20.06 3.34 6.77
N GLY A 2 19.10 2.58 6.19
CA GLY A 2 18.83 2.61 4.74
C GLY A 2 17.41 3.02 4.31
N LEU A 3 16.42 2.94 5.20
CA LEU A 3 15.00 3.21 4.88
C LEU A 3 14.20 3.92 6.00
N ALA A 4 14.82 4.77 6.82
CA ALA A 4 14.07 5.91 7.40
C ALA A 4 13.65 6.91 6.29
N LEU A 5 14.04 6.61 5.05
CA LEU A 5 14.64 7.56 4.13
C LEU A 5 13.66 8.09 3.10
N ILE A 6 12.69 7.31 2.60
CA ILE A 6 11.84 7.78 1.49
C ILE A 6 10.64 8.62 2.00
N GLY A 7 10.17 8.38 3.23
CA GLY A 7 9.10 9.15 3.88
C GLY A 7 9.57 10.33 4.75
N GLN A 8 10.86 10.37 5.12
CA GLN A 8 11.52 11.63 5.51
C GLN A 8 11.81 12.53 4.29
N LEU A 9 11.74 12.00 3.07
CA LEU A 9 12.22 12.67 1.84
C LEU A 9 11.25 13.74 1.30
N PHE A 10 10.00 13.83 1.79
CA PHE A 10 8.98 14.79 1.29
C PHE A 10 8.06 15.40 2.35
N ALA A 11 8.40 15.31 3.65
CA ALA A 11 7.69 16.02 4.72
C ALA A 11 8.44 17.34 5.05
N PRO A 12 7.75 18.49 5.23
CA PRO A 12 8.41 19.74 5.61
C PRO A 12 8.94 19.74 7.05
N GLU A 13 8.49 18.81 7.89
CA GLU A 13 8.87 18.67 9.30
C GLU A 13 9.33 17.22 9.56
N PRO A 14 10.37 16.98 10.39
CA PRO A 14 10.86 15.64 10.69
C PRO A 14 9.85 14.86 11.54
N ALA A 15 9.04 14.03 10.88
CA ALA A 15 8.18 13.06 11.54
C ALA A 15 9.06 11.99 12.22
N THR A 16 9.26 12.16 13.53
CA THR A 16 9.97 11.16 14.34
C THR A 16 8.99 10.05 14.69
N PHE A 17 9.28 8.81 14.30
CA PHE A 17 8.48 7.65 14.75
C PHE A 17 8.50 7.59 16.27
N LYS A 18 7.32 7.60 16.89
CA LYS A 18 7.19 7.59 18.36
C LYS A 18 7.22 6.19 18.94
N SER A 19 7.02 5.16 18.10
CA SER A 19 6.95 3.77 18.53
C SER A 19 7.38 2.79 17.43
N THR A 20 7.97 1.66 17.83
CA THR A 20 8.29 0.53 16.94
C THR A 20 7.06 0.03 16.18
N PHE A 21 5.88 0.13 16.78
CA PHE A 21 4.62 -0.22 16.13
C PHE A 21 4.33 0.66 14.90
N GLU A 22 4.64 1.97 14.97
CA GLU A 22 4.46 2.87 13.82
C GLU A 22 5.40 2.52 12.67
N VAL A 23 6.63 2.11 12.98
CA VAL A 23 7.61 1.67 11.97
C VAL A 23 7.14 0.40 11.26
N ILE A 24 6.58 -0.55 12.01
CA ILE A 24 6.02 -1.79 11.46
C ILE A 24 4.84 -1.48 10.54
N LEU A 25 3.89 -0.65 10.98
CA LEU A 25 2.74 -0.25 10.16
C LEU A 25 3.16 0.54 8.92
N PHE A 26 4.13 1.45 9.05
CA PHE A 26 4.65 2.24 7.95
C PHE A 26 5.38 1.36 6.92
N SER A 27 6.08 0.31 7.35
CA SER A 27 6.76 -0.63 6.45
C SER A 27 5.82 -1.67 5.85
N PHE A 28 4.76 -2.04 6.58
CA PHE A 28 3.76 -3.01 6.13
C PHE A 28 3.09 -2.57 4.82
N PHE A 29 2.77 -1.29 4.69
CA PHE A 29 2.11 -0.76 3.49
C PHE A 29 2.95 -0.92 2.20
N PRO A 30 4.17 -0.35 2.07
CA PRO A 30 4.96 -0.47 0.84
C PRO A 30 5.36 -1.92 0.54
N ILE A 31 5.61 -2.75 1.57
CA ILE A 31 5.92 -4.17 1.39
C ILE A 31 4.68 -4.92 0.88
N GLY A 32 3.53 -4.74 1.53
CA GLY A 32 2.28 -5.39 1.17
C GLY A 32 1.79 -5.00 -0.23
N VAL A 33 1.85 -3.71 -0.57
CA VAL A 33 1.54 -3.20 -1.91
C VAL A 33 2.49 -3.79 -2.95
N SER A 34 3.80 -3.81 -2.67
CA SER A 34 4.78 -4.40 -3.61
C SER A 34 4.52 -5.88 -3.86
N ILE A 35 4.26 -6.66 -2.79
CA ILE A 35 3.92 -8.09 -2.90
C ILE A 35 2.63 -8.27 -3.70
N GLY A 36 1.58 -7.49 -3.40
CA GLY A 36 0.30 -7.55 -4.10
C GLY A 36 0.43 -7.22 -5.59
N LEU A 37 1.24 -6.21 -5.95
CA LEU A 37 1.51 -5.87 -7.34
C LEU A 37 2.34 -6.94 -8.06
N ILE A 38 3.36 -7.52 -7.41
CA ILE A 38 4.13 -8.64 -7.96
C ILE A 38 3.20 -9.83 -8.24
N ILE A 39 2.33 -10.20 -7.29
CA ILE A 39 1.38 -11.30 -7.46
C ILE A 39 0.36 -10.99 -8.57
N SER A 40 -0.10 -9.73 -8.66
CA SER A 40 -1.02 -9.27 -9.72
C SER A 40 -0.42 -9.52 -11.10
N TRP A 41 0.88 -9.26 -11.22
CA TRP A 41 1.62 -9.44 -12.46
C TRP A 41 1.93 -10.91 -12.77
N TRP A 42 2.30 -11.70 -11.76
CA TRP A 42 2.86 -13.04 -11.98
C TRP A 42 1.86 -14.17 -11.99
N LYS A 43 0.79 -14.10 -11.19
CA LYS A 43 -0.12 -15.23 -10.99
C LYS A 43 -1.56 -14.91 -11.30
N SER A 44 -2.08 -13.84 -10.73
CA SER A 44 -3.50 -13.51 -10.85
C SER A 44 -3.73 -12.05 -10.51
N HIS A 45 -4.19 -11.28 -11.50
CA HIS A 45 -4.61 -9.89 -11.34
C HIS A 45 -5.61 -9.73 -10.20
N LEU A 46 -6.56 -10.67 -10.08
CA LEU A 46 -7.59 -10.65 -9.04
C LEU A 46 -6.98 -10.83 -7.64
N ILE A 47 -6.15 -11.85 -7.43
CA ILE A 47 -5.58 -12.15 -6.11
C ILE A 47 -4.62 -11.04 -5.69
N GLY A 48 -3.72 -10.63 -6.58
CA GLY A 48 -2.77 -9.57 -6.28
C GLY A 48 -3.45 -8.22 -6.04
N GLY A 49 -4.46 -7.87 -6.84
CA GLY A 49 -5.25 -6.67 -6.65
C GLY A 49 -6.03 -6.69 -5.33
N ALA A 50 -6.55 -7.84 -4.92
CA ALA A 50 -7.22 -8.02 -3.64
C ALA A 50 -6.26 -7.82 -2.47
N ILE A 51 -5.03 -8.34 -2.57
CA ILE A 51 -3.98 -8.14 -1.56
C ILE A 51 -3.64 -6.66 -1.45
N THR A 52 -3.34 -5.98 -2.57
CA THR A 52 -3.00 -4.55 -2.56
C THR A 52 -4.13 -3.70 -1.98
N THR A 53 -5.38 -3.97 -2.39
CA THR A 53 -6.56 -3.24 -1.88
C THR A 53 -6.78 -3.50 -0.39
N SER A 54 -6.59 -4.74 0.07
CA SER A 54 -6.71 -5.07 1.49
C SER A 54 -5.64 -4.37 2.33
N CYS A 55 -4.39 -4.30 1.85
CA CYS A 55 -3.32 -3.55 2.51
C CYS A 55 -3.64 -2.05 2.61
N LEU A 56 -4.22 -1.45 1.57
CA LEU A 56 -4.66 -0.05 1.59
C LEU A 56 -5.77 0.20 2.62
N VAL A 57 -6.77 -0.68 2.67
CA VAL A 57 -7.89 -0.58 3.62
C VAL A 57 -7.40 -0.76 5.04
N ILE A 58 -6.56 -1.78 5.30
CA ILE A 58 -5.97 -2.01 6.62
C ILE A 58 -5.13 -0.80 7.05
N PHE A 59 -4.36 -0.20 6.14
CA PHE A 59 -3.58 1.00 6.43
C PHE A 59 -4.47 2.15 6.90
N HIS A 60 -5.58 2.43 6.21
CA HIS A 60 -6.52 3.48 6.61
C HIS A 60 -7.24 3.18 7.93
N ILE A 61 -7.54 1.91 8.22
CA ILE A 61 -8.16 1.52 9.50
C ILE A 61 -7.17 1.67 10.66
N MET A 62 -5.90 1.32 10.45
CA MET A 62 -4.86 1.38 11.48
C MET A 62 -4.31 2.80 11.69
N ARG A 63 -4.34 3.64 10.64
CA ARG A 63 -3.85 5.03 10.65
C ARG A 63 -4.89 6.00 10.10
N PRO A 64 -6.08 6.11 10.73
CA PRO A 64 -7.11 7.06 10.30
C PRO A 64 -6.67 8.52 10.43
N ASP A 65 -5.63 8.78 11.26
CA ASP A 65 -4.99 10.09 11.44
C ASP A 65 -4.35 10.62 10.15
N LEU A 66 -3.89 9.75 9.26
CA LEU A 66 -3.18 10.15 8.05
C LEU A 66 -4.12 10.55 6.89
N GLY A 67 -5.42 10.26 7.02
CA GLY A 67 -6.41 10.59 6.00
C GLY A 67 -6.04 10.08 4.60
N PHE A 68 -6.52 10.77 3.58
CA PHE A 68 -6.22 10.48 2.18
C PHE A 68 -4.90 11.16 1.77
N ASN A 69 -3.93 10.40 1.25
CA ASN A 69 -2.54 10.84 1.14
C ASN A 69 -1.98 11.06 -0.28
N THR A 70 -2.65 10.86 -1.41
CA THR A 70 -2.03 10.90 -2.76
C THR A 70 -0.90 9.89 -3.02
N TRP A 71 0.14 9.77 -2.20
CA TRP A 71 1.21 8.80 -2.41
C TRP A 71 0.76 7.39 -2.07
N VAL A 72 0.07 7.21 -0.93
CA VAL A 72 -0.51 5.93 -0.53
C VAL A 72 -1.50 5.45 -1.59
N GLU A 73 -2.40 6.32 -2.03
CA GLU A 73 -3.44 5.99 -2.99
C GLU A 73 -2.89 5.88 -4.40
N GLY A 74 -1.92 6.71 -4.78
CA GLY A 74 -1.24 6.65 -6.07
C GLY A 74 -0.45 5.35 -6.25
N LEU A 75 0.27 4.91 -5.21
CA LEU A 75 1.03 3.65 -5.25
C LEU A 75 0.13 2.41 -5.22
N SER A 76 -1.04 2.50 -4.58
CA SER A 76 -2.00 1.40 -4.51
C SER A 76 -3.02 1.38 -5.67
N ALA A 77 -3.17 2.48 -6.41
CA ALA A 77 -4.11 2.61 -7.53
C ALA A 77 -3.95 1.51 -8.60
N PRO A 78 -2.74 1.12 -9.03
CA PRO A 78 -2.58 0.00 -9.96
C PRO A 78 -3.15 -1.32 -9.42
N GLY A 79 -3.07 -1.55 -8.11
CA GLY A 79 -3.63 -2.75 -7.47
C GLY A 79 -5.16 -2.76 -7.50
N ILE A 80 -5.79 -1.60 -7.28
CA ILE A 80 -7.25 -1.46 -7.40
C ILE A 80 -7.67 -1.72 -8.85
N LEU A 81 -6.94 -1.18 -9.84
CA LEU A 81 -7.20 -1.45 -11.26
C LEU A 81 -7.06 -2.94 -11.59
N PHE A 82 -6.05 -3.62 -11.07
CA PHE A 82 -5.88 -5.06 -11.27
C PHE A 82 -7.01 -5.88 -10.62
N LEU A 83 -7.50 -5.47 -9.46
CA LEU A 83 -8.64 -6.11 -8.82
C LEU A 83 -9.88 -6.01 -9.72
N ILE A 84 -10.21 -4.80 -10.18
CA ILE A 84 -11.34 -4.54 -11.07
C ILE A 84 -11.20 -5.35 -12.37
N TYR A 85 -10.03 -5.28 -13.00
CA TYR A 85 -9.73 -6.04 -14.21
C TYR A 85 -9.89 -7.55 -13.99
N GLY A 86 -9.39 -8.08 -12.87
CA GLY A 86 -9.52 -9.49 -12.51
C GLY A 86 -10.97 -9.94 -12.32
N ILE A 87 -11.83 -9.09 -11.75
CA ILE A 87 -13.26 -9.37 -11.60
C ILE A 87 -13.92 -9.46 -12.98
N PHE A 88 -13.67 -8.48 -13.86
CA PHE A 88 -14.25 -8.48 -15.21
C PHE A 88 -13.71 -9.59 -16.10
N TYR A 89 -12.42 -9.91 -15.99
CA TYR A 89 -11.78 -10.97 -16.78
C TYR A 89 -12.32 -12.36 -16.41
N LYS A 90 -12.54 -12.62 -15.11
CA LYS A 90 -13.05 -13.91 -14.63
C LYS A 90 -14.58 -14.05 -14.76
N ALA A 91 -15.29 -12.94 -14.98
CA ALA A 91 -16.73 -12.93 -15.24
C ALA A 91 -17.09 -13.25 -16.70
N LYS A 92 -16.09 -13.50 -17.55
CA LYS A 92 -16.22 -13.87 -18.95
C LYS A 92 -15.83 -15.33 -19.14
#